data_AF-A0A419J5H6-F1
#
_entry.id   AF-A0A419J5H6-F1
#
_cell.length_a   1.000
_cell.length_b   1.000
_cell.length_c   1.000
_cell.angle_alpha   90.00
_cell.angle_beta   90.00
_cell.angle_gamma   90.00
#
_symmetry.space_group_name_H-M   'P 1'
#
loop_
_entity.id
_entity.type
_entity.pdbx_description
1 polymer ?
#
loop_
_entity_poly.entity_id
_entity_poly.type
_entity_poly.pdbx_seq_one_letter_code
_entity_poly.pdbx_strand_id
1 'polypeptide(L)'
;MKKILMLIMALVLVIGVSGQAMAYFDGELIRAVYHEGGTLEQITALGPLSSHTTPFTDNVLYSANPFALSTFVGAEFADLQVAYFIFEGSGTTKAWTSGPLDGTQTSGNRQGGGFKTMGDYITTLLYNTGGDSDSVVLQSNPQAYSFIANANGVTQGKFNSFIPGANGEANLAVLGASSDSYVDQSLYYYSSNNIVQNGVNIATIRTWANGTTELNPSSVPVPAAVYLLGSGLLGLVGIRRKMAA
;
A
#
# COMPACT_ATOMS: atom_id res chain seq x y z
N MET A 1 -16.93 8.45 -50.35
CA MET A 1 -17.52 7.37 -49.52
C MET A 1 -16.45 6.46 -48.89
N LYS A 2 -15.52 5.86 -49.66
CA LYS A 2 -14.45 4.99 -49.10
C LYS A 2 -13.59 5.63 -47.99
N LYS A 3 -13.34 6.95 -48.07
CA LYS A 3 -12.58 7.71 -47.06
C LYS A 3 -13.33 7.94 -45.74
N ILE A 4 -14.66 8.00 -45.77
CA ILE A 4 -15.49 8.16 -44.56
C ILE A 4 -15.59 6.83 -43.81
N LEU A 5 -15.67 5.70 -44.53
CA LEU A 5 -15.71 4.37 -43.94
C LEU A 5 -14.41 4.02 -43.18
N MET A 6 -13.24 4.39 -43.73
CA MET A 6 -11.95 4.23 -43.03
C MET A 6 -11.87 5.06 -41.74
N LEU A 7 -12.43 6.27 -41.74
CA LEU A 7 -12.38 7.17 -40.59
C LEU A 7 -13.27 6.65 -39.44
N ILE A 8 -14.43 6.09 -39.76
CA ILE A 8 -15.32 5.44 -38.78
C ILE A 8 -14.69 4.15 -38.22
N MET A 9 -14.06 3.33 -39.06
CA MET A 9 -13.37 2.12 -38.58
C MET A 9 -12.18 2.45 -37.67
N ALA A 10 -11.39 3.47 -38.00
CA ALA A 10 -10.29 3.92 -37.14
C ALA A 10 -10.81 4.44 -35.79
N LEU A 11 -11.94 5.17 -35.78
CA LEU A 11 -12.57 5.65 -34.55
C LEU A 11 -13.08 4.49 -33.67
N VAL A 12 -13.71 3.47 -34.26
CA VAL A 12 -14.17 2.27 -33.54
C VAL A 12 -12.99 1.46 -32.99
N LEU A 13 -11.86 1.40 -33.71
CA LEU A 13 -10.65 0.73 -33.22
C LEU A 13 -10.03 1.47 -32.03
N VAL A 14 -10.00 2.81 -32.06
CA VAL A 14 -9.45 3.64 -30.97
C VAL A 14 -10.34 3.56 -29.72
N ILE A 15 -11.66 3.51 -29.87
CA ILE A 15 -12.59 3.38 -28.74
C ILE A 15 -12.51 1.96 -28.13
N GLY A 16 -12.30 0.92 -28.94
CA GLY A 16 -12.23 -0.47 -28.47
C GLY A 16 -11.04 -0.80 -27.57
N VAL A 17 -9.93 -0.07 -27.67
CA VAL A 17 -8.72 -0.32 -26.85
C VAL A 17 -8.78 0.40 -25.49
N SER A 18 -9.57 1.47 -25.37
CA SER A 18 -9.67 2.28 -24.14
C SER A 18 -10.35 1.57 -22.96
N GLY A 19 -11.19 0.57 -23.22
CA GLY A 19 -11.93 -0.14 -22.16
C GLY A 19 -11.17 -1.25 -21.43
N GLN A 20 -10.08 -1.77 -22.00
CA GLN A 20 -9.37 -2.93 -21.43
C GLN A 20 -8.44 -2.56 -20.26
N ALA A 21 -7.96 -1.31 -20.22
CA ALA A 21 -7.00 -0.88 -19.22
C ALA A 21 -7.64 -0.46 -17.88
N MET A 22 -8.91 -0.03 -17.87
CA MET A 22 -9.65 0.23 -16.63
C MET A 22 -9.89 -1.05 -15.82
N ALA A 23 -9.99 -2.21 -16.50
CA ALA A 23 -10.08 -3.51 -15.83
C ALA A 23 -8.71 -4.00 -15.32
N TYR A 24 -7.60 -3.44 -15.80
CA TYR A 24 -6.25 -3.91 -15.48
C TYR A 24 -5.89 -3.64 -14.01
N PHE A 25 -6.30 -2.50 -13.46
CA PHE A 25 -5.98 -2.12 -12.08
C PHE A 25 -7.08 -2.48 -11.07
N ASP A 26 -8.16 -3.15 -11.52
CA ASP A 26 -9.25 -3.57 -10.65
C ASP A 26 -8.77 -4.67 -9.68
N GLY A 27 -8.85 -4.40 -8.39
CA GLY A 27 -8.44 -5.33 -7.35
C GLY A 27 -6.93 -5.39 -7.09
N GLU A 28 -6.16 -4.43 -7.62
CA GLU A 28 -4.73 -4.31 -7.37
C GLU A 28 -4.41 -3.61 -6.04
N LEU A 29 -3.34 -4.08 -5.39
CA LEU A 29 -2.75 -3.41 -4.25
C LEU A 29 -2.01 -2.17 -4.74
N ILE A 30 -2.53 -1.00 -4.38
CA ILE A 30 -1.91 0.28 -4.67
C ILE A 30 -1.09 0.71 -3.47
N ARG A 31 0.11 1.21 -3.73
CA ARG A 31 0.95 1.94 -2.78
C ARG A 31 0.98 3.41 -3.19
N ALA A 32 0.67 4.30 -2.26
CA ALA A 32 0.86 5.73 -2.41
C ALA A 32 1.93 6.22 -1.44
N VAL A 33 3.02 6.80 -1.94
CA VAL A 33 4.05 7.47 -1.15
C VAL A 33 4.00 8.96 -1.48
N TYR A 34 3.84 9.82 -0.48
CA TYR A 34 3.74 11.27 -0.70
C TYR A 34 4.52 12.04 0.36
N HIS A 35 5.00 13.22 -0.04
CA HIS A 35 5.68 14.17 0.85
C HIS A 35 4.64 15.05 1.55
N GLU A 36 4.49 14.93 2.86
CA GLU A 36 3.59 15.76 3.66
C GLU A 36 4.04 17.23 3.62
N GLY A 37 3.22 18.10 3.04
CA GLY A 37 3.59 19.51 2.81
C GLY A 37 4.52 19.75 1.62
N GLY A 38 4.83 18.70 0.85
CA GLY A 38 5.65 18.77 -0.36
C GLY A 38 4.85 18.99 -1.65
N THR A 39 5.49 18.69 -2.78
CA THR A 39 4.92 18.90 -4.12
C THR A 39 4.70 17.61 -4.91
N LEU A 40 5.33 16.50 -4.53
CA LEU A 40 5.31 15.25 -5.28
C LEU A 40 4.71 14.09 -4.48
N GLU A 41 4.14 13.16 -5.23
CA GLU A 41 3.76 11.83 -4.77
C GLU A 41 4.11 10.79 -5.83
N GLN A 42 4.27 9.55 -5.40
CA GLN A 42 4.48 8.38 -6.23
C GLN A 42 3.39 7.36 -5.92
N ILE A 43 2.66 6.93 -6.95
CA ILE A 43 1.63 5.91 -6.88
C ILE A 43 2.12 4.69 -7.65
N THR A 44 2.13 3.54 -7.03
CA THR A 44 2.57 2.27 -7.62
C THR A 44 1.48 1.22 -7.48
N ALA A 45 1.14 0.54 -8.57
CA ALA A 45 0.31 -0.66 -8.54
C ALA A 45 1.20 -1.90 -8.38
N LEU A 46 1.04 -2.61 -7.27
CA LEU A 46 1.89 -3.75 -6.91
C LEU A 46 1.37 -5.09 -7.47
N GLY A 47 0.13 -5.11 -7.97
CA GLY A 47 -0.51 -6.28 -8.57
C GLY A 47 -1.75 -6.76 -7.79
N PRO A 48 -2.44 -7.79 -8.29
CA PRO A 48 -3.75 -8.20 -7.80
C PRO A 48 -3.70 -8.79 -6.39
N LEU A 49 -4.61 -8.35 -5.51
CA LEU A 49 -4.72 -8.87 -4.14
C LEU A 49 -6.18 -8.96 -3.63
N SER A 50 -7.17 -8.44 -4.36
CA SER A 50 -8.56 -8.35 -3.87
C SER A 50 -9.27 -9.68 -3.64
N SER A 51 -8.73 -10.80 -4.13
CA SER A 51 -9.21 -12.13 -3.79
C SER A 51 -9.04 -12.49 -2.30
N HIS A 52 -8.13 -11.81 -1.59
CA HIS A 52 -7.86 -12.04 -0.17
C HIS A 52 -8.84 -11.25 0.70
N THR A 53 -9.78 -11.96 1.32
CA THR A 53 -10.79 -11.39 2.23
C THR A 53 -10.68 -11.94 3.66
N THR A 54 -9.71 -12.83 3.89
CA THR A 54 -9.41 -13.47 5.17
C THR A 54 -7.91 -13.44 5.41
N PRO A 55 -7.44 -13.56 6.67
CA PRO A 55 -6.02 -13.69 6.97
C PRO A 55 -5.33 -14.74 6.10
N PHE A 56 -4.18 -14.37 5.55
CA PHE A 56 -3.31 -15.27 4.81
C PHE A 56 -1.85 -15.10 5.26
N THR A 57 -1.02 -16.10 4.97
CA THR A 57 0.37 -16.16 5.46
C THR A 57 1.41 -16.17 4.34
N ASP A 58 0.96 -16.09 3.09
CA ASP A 58 1.87 -16.08 1.95
C ASP A 58 2.77 -14.85 2.01
N ASN A 59 4.06 -15.10 1.93
CA ASN A 59 5.09 -14.07 1.86
C ASN A 59 5.26 -13.65 0.39
N VAL A 60 5.04 -12.37 0.10
CA VAL A 60 5.13 -11.84 -1.26
C VAL A 60 6.00 -10.60 -1.26
N LEU A 61 7.13 -10.64 -1.98
CA LEU A 61 8.01 -9.49 -2.15
C LEU A 61 7.71 -8.77 -3.48
N TYR A 62 7.27 -7.52 -3.39
CA TYR A 62 7.12 -6.61 -4.52
C TYR A 62 8.39 -5.75 -4.67
N SER A 63 9.27 -6.20 -5.56
CA SER A 63 10.55 -5.53 -5.88
C SER A 63 10.53 -4.73 -7.18
N ALA A 64 9.48 -4.86 -7.99
CA ALA A 64 9.28 -4.01 -9.16
C ALA A 64 8.87 -2.60 -8.72
N ASN A 65 9.39 -1.58 -9.42
CA ASN A 65 9.10 -0.16 -9.17
C ASN A 65 9.20 0.24 -7.69
N PRO A 66 10.36 0.05 -7.03
CA PRO A 66 10.54 0.53 -5.66
C PRO A 66 10.42 2.06 -5.65
N PHE A 67 9.84 2.62 -4.59
CA PHE A 67 9.88 4.07 -4.43
C PHE A 67 11.32 4.49 -4.10
N ALA A 68 11.72 5.69 -4.53
CA ALA A 68 13.04 6.19 -4.22
C ALA A 68 12.94 7.53 -3.50
N LEU A 69 13.69 7.72 -2.41
CA LEU A 69 13.76 9.02 -1.71
C LEU A 69 14.21 10.14 -2.67
N SER A 70 15.06 9.82 -3.64
CA SER A 70 15.52 10.77 -4.68
C SER A 70 14.39 11.30 -5.58
N THR A 71 13.23 10.64 -5.64
CA THR A 71 12.03 11.15 -6.32
C THR A 71 11.51 12.42 -5.63
N PHE A 72 11.74 12.56 -4.32
CA PHE A 72 11.26 13.65 -3.49
C PHE A 72 12.40 14.61 -3.17
N VAL A 73 12.76 15.47 -4.13
CA VAL A 73 13.92 16.37 -4.01
C VAL A 73 13.84 17.23 -2.73
N GLY A 74 14.84 17.08 -1.87
CA GLY A 74 14.96 17.84 -0.62
C GLY A 74 14.13 17.31 0.54
N ALA A 75 13.40 16.20 0.37
CA ALA A 75 12.71 15.52 1.45
C ALA A 75 13.63 14.56 2.19
N GLU A 76 13.35 14.36 3.48
CA GLU A 76 13.84 13.25 4.28
C GLU A 76 12.72 12.19 4.41
N PHE A 77 13.07 10.98 4.84
CA PHE A 77 12.05 9.96 5.11
C PHE A 77 11.01 10.41 6.16
N ALA A 78 11.38 11.30 7.07
CA ALA A 78 10.45 11.85 8.06
C ALA A 78 9.35 12.73 7.45
N ASP A 79 9.57 13.26 6.24
CA ASP A 79 8.59 14.06 5.52
C ASP A 79 7.67 13.19 4.65
N LEU A 80 7.94 11.89 4.55
CA LEU A 80 7.20 10.98 3.69
C LEU A 80 6.18 10.15 4.48
N GLN A 81 5.04 9.95 3.84
CA GLN A 81 3.95 9.09 4.32
C GLN A 81 3.70 8.00 3.28
N VAL A 82 3.36 6.80 3.74
CA VAL A 82 2.94 5.69 2.88
C VAL A 82 1.54 5.20 3.22
N ALA A 83 0.76 4.91 2.19
CA ALA A 83 -0.57 4.33 2.28
C ALA A 83 -0.69 3.15 1.32
N TYR A 84 -1.46 2.14 1.71
CA TYR A 84 -1.83 1.03 0.85
C TYR A 84 -3.34 0.90 0.79
N PHE A 85 -3.87 0.58 -0.39
CA PHE A 85 -5.29 0.32 -0.55
C PHE A 85 -5.56 -0.55 -1.78
N ILE A 86 -6.73 -1.17 -1.77
CA ILE A 86 -7.28 -1.85 -2.94
C ILE A 86 -8.64 -1.24 -3.22
N PHE A 87 -8.88 -0.88 -4.47
CA PHE A 87 -10.21 -0.58 -4.98
C PHE A 87 -10.67 -1.74 -5.86
N GLU A 88 -11.93 -2.12 -5.74
CA GLU A 88 -12.59 -2.97 -6.73
C GLU A 88 -13.54 -2.13 -7.58
N GLY A 89 -13.54 -2.35 -8.89
CA GLY A 89 -14.40 -1.74 -9.88
C GLY A 89 -15.86 -2.20 -9.77
N SER A 90 -16.76 -1.38 -10.33
CA SER A 90 -18.23 -1.50 -10.41
C SER A 90 -18.95 -2.40 -9.39
N GLY A 91 -19.67 -1.78 -8.45
CA GLY A 91 -20.74 -2.43 -7.67
C GLY A 91 -20.29 -3.18 -6.41
N THR A 92 -18.99 -3.27 -6.15
CA THR A 92 -18.45 -3.90 -4.95
C THR A 92 -18.52 -2.97 -3.74
N THR A 93 -18.98 -3.53 -2.62
CA THR A 93 -18.96 -2.85 -1.32
C THR A 93 -17.66 -3.11 -0.58
N LYS A 94 -16.66 -3.73 -1.20
CA LYS A 94 -15.43 -4.11 -0.51
C LYS A 94 -14.41 -2.98 -0.52
N ALA A 95 -13.55 -2.96 0.48
CA ALA A 95 -12.42 -2.05 0.53
C ALA A 95 -11.28 -2.70 1.27
N TRP A 96 -10.06 -2.29 0.92
CA TRP A 96 -8.88 -2.59 1.70
C TRP A 96 -8.07 -1.34 1.92
N THR A 97 -7.57 -1.17 3.14
CA THR A 97 -6.71 -0.05 3.52
C THR A 97 -5.61 -0.53 4.45
N SER A 98 -4.43 0.09 4.36
CA SER A 98 -3.42 -0.04 5.40
C SER A 98 -3.91 0.61 6.69
N GLY A 99 -3.31 0.24 7.81
CA GLY A 99 -3.60 0.77 9.13
C GLY A 99 -2.61 0.34 10.20
N PRO A 100 -2.87 0.69 11.47
CA PRO A 100 -2.02 0.34 12.59
C PRO A 100 -1.95 -1.18 12.79
N LEU A 101 -0.90 -1.67 13.44
CA LEU A 101 -0.71 -3.10 13.75
C LEU A 101 -1.57 -3.61 14.91
N ASP A 102 -2.31 -2.73 15.59
CA ASP A 102 -3.03 -3.05 16.82
C ASP A 102 -4.41 -3.71 16.60
N GLY A 103 -4.84 -3.88 15.35
CA GLY A 103 -6.13 -4.48 15.02
C GLY A 103 -7.33 -3.55 15.20
N THR A 104 -7.13 -2.25 15.42
CA THR A 104 -8.20 -1.33 15.85
C THR A 104 -8.84 -0.49 14.75
N GLN A 105 -8.49 -0.71 13.47
CA GLN A 105 -9.01 0.12 12.40
C GLN A 105 -10.51 -0.14 12.13
N THR A 106 -11.29 0.93 12.03
CA THR A 106 -12.73 0.90 11.78
C THR A 106 -13.08 1.82 10.61
N SER A 107 -13.96 1.36 9.72
CA SER A 107 -14.48 2.17 8.60
C SER A 107 -15.54 3.17 9.05
N GLY A 108 -15.67 4.26 8.28
CA GLY A 108 -16.70 5.27 8.47
C GLY A 108 -18.07 4.87 7.93
N ASN A 109 -19.12 5.50 8.43
CA ASN A 109 -20.49 5.29 7.95
C ASN A 109 -20.71 6.00 6.61
N ARG A 110 -21.24 5.28 5.60
CA ARG A 110 -21.56 5.82 4.26
C ARG A 110 -20.41 6.53 3.55
N GLN A 111 -19.16 6.10 3.81
CA GLN A 111 -17.97 6.70 3.20
C GLN A 111 -17.49 5.95 1.94
N GLY A 112 -18.14 4.84 1.58
CA GLY A 112 -17.75 4.00 0.46
C GLY A 112 -17.80 4.71 -0.89
N GLY A 113 -18.73 5.66 -1.06
CA GLY A 113 -18.78 6.51 -2.25
C GLY A 113 -17.50 7.34 -2.42
N GLY A 114 -17.03 7.97 -1.34
CA GLY A 114 -15.80 8.77 -1.35
C GLY A 114 -14.56 7.90 -1.62
N PHE A 115 -14.47 6.75 -0.95
CA PHE A 115 -13.39 5.78 -1.18
C PHE A 115 -13.35 5.29 -2.63
N LYS A 116 -14.52 4.95 -3.19
CA LYS A 116 -14.64 4.54 -4.59
C LYS A 116 -14.20 5.65 -5.53
N THR A 117 -14.68 6.88 -5.32
CA THR A 117 -14.28 8.02 -6.14
C THR A 117 -12.76 8.22 -6.12
N MET A 118 -12.12 8.12 -4.96
CA MET A 118 -10.66 8.12 -4.85
C MET A 118 -10.03 7.00 -5.70
N GLY A 119 -10.53 5.76 -5.58
CA GLY A 119 -10.09 4.63 -6.40
C GLY A 119 -10.16 4.94 -7.89
N ASP A 120 -11.32 5.38 -8.38
CA ASP A 120 -11.54 5.70 -9.80
C ASP A 120 -10.56 6.79 -10.31
N TYR A 121 -10.27 7.81 -9.50
CA TYR A 121 -9.30 8.85 -9.85
C TYR A 121 -7.87 8.31 -9.95
N ILE A 122 -7.47 7.45 -9.01
CA ILE A 122 -6.14 6.83 -9.00
C ILE A 122 -5.98 5.85 -10.16
N THR A 123 -7.00 5.05 -10.48
CA THR A 123 -7.00 4.20 -11.69
C THR A 123 -6.78 5.05 -12.94
N THR A 124 -7.50 6.17 -13.03
CA THR A 124 -7.40 7.07 -14.18
C THR A 124 -6.02 7.72 -14.25
N LEU A 125 -5.41 8.04 -13.11
CA LEU A 125 -4.06 8.58 -13.03
C LEU A 125 -3.03 7.60 -13.62
N LEU A 126 -3.02 6.36 -13.13
CA LEU A 126 -2.11 5.29 -13.60
C LEU A 126 -2.31 5.00 -15.09
N TYR A 127 -3.56 5.00 -15.55
CA TYR A 127 -3.88 4.86 -16.97
C TYR A 127 -3.30 6.01 -17.81
N ASN A 128 -3.54 7.25 -17.40
CA ASN A 128 -3.12 8.44 -18.14
C ASN A 128 -1.60 8.59 -18.23
N THR A 129 -0.86 8.04 -17.27
CA THR A 129 0.61 8.02 -17.31
C THR A 129 1.21 6.89 -18.14
N GLY A 130 0.39 6.17 -18.93
CA GLY A 130 0.87 5.19 -19.91
C GLY A 130 0.43 3.75 -19.64
N GLY A 131 -0.43 3.52 -18.64
CA GLY A 131 -0.74 2.17 -18.15
C GLY A 131 0.40 1.56 -17.34
N ASP A 132 1.35 2.39 -16.91
CA ASP A 132 2.44 1.98 -16.05
C ASP A 132 1.90 1.61 -14.66
N SER A 133 2.50 0.59 -14.06
CA SER A 133 2.28 0.24 -12.67
C SER A 133 2.96 1.21 -11.69
N ASP A 134 3.43 2.37 -12.17
CA ASP A 134 4.07 3.42 -11.37
C ASP A 134 3.83 4.80 -11.99
N SER A 135 3.63 5.81 -11.14
CA SER A 135 3.34 7.18 -11.56
C SER A 135 3.85 8.18 -10.53
N VAL A 136 4.72 9.09 -10.96
CA VAL A 136 5.18 10.22 -10.13
C VAL A 136 4.50 11.48 -10.60
N VAL A 137 3.73 12.13 -9.73
CA VAL A 137 2.91 13.29 -10.09
C VAL A 137 3.01 14.40 -9.06
N LEU A 138 2.64 15.61 -9.49
CA LEU A 138 2.46 16.73 -8.59
C LEU A 138 1.23 16.50 -7.71
N GLN A 139 1.33 16.80 -6.41
CA GLN A 139 0.20 16.75 -5.48
C GLN A 139 -0.90 17.78 -5.81
N SER A 140 -0.59 18.79 -6.64
CA SER A 140 -1.59 19.70 -7.20
C SER A 140 -2.45 19.08 -8.30
N ASN A 141 -2.11 17.87 -8.77
CA ASN A 141 -2.94 17.13 -9.70
C ASN A 141 -4.25 16.75 -8.99
N PRO A 142 -5.44 17.03 -9.55
CA PRO A 142 -6.71 16.68 -8.91
C PRO A 142 -6.93 15.16 -8.76
N GLN A 143 -6.12 14.33 -9.43
CA GLN A 143 -6.15 12.86 -9.32
C GLN A 143 -5.09 12.31 -8.36
N ALA A 144 -4.23 13.16 -7.80
CA ALA A 144 -3.22 12.76 -6.84
C ALA A 144 -3.87 12.22 -5.56
N TYR A 145 -3.30 11.17 -4.98
CA TYR A 145 -3.76 10.56 -3.72
C TYR A 145 -3.81 11.59 -2.59
N SER A 146 -2.72 12.32 -2.37
CA SER A 146 -2.61 13.39 -1.37
C SER A 146 -3.72 14.45 -1.49
N PHE A 147 -4.21 14.69 -2.71
CA PHE A 147 -5.31 15.61 -3.00
C PHE A 147 -6.68 14.96 -2.79
N ILE A 148 -6.95 13.82 -3.44
CA ILE A 148 -8.28 13.21 -3.47
C ILE A 148 -8.61 12.42 -2.18
N ALA A 149 -7.60 11.94 -1.47
CA ALA A 149 -7.76 11.25 -0.20
C ALA A 149 -7.95 12.22 0.97
N ASN A 150 -7.74 13.52 0.76
CA ASN A 150 -7.87 14.57 1.78
C ASN A 150 -9.34 14.75 2.19
N ALA A 151 -9.71 14.14 3.31
CA ALA A 151 -11.00 14.33 3.95
C ALA A 151 -11.25 15.82 4.29
N ASN A 152 -12.07 16.49 3.49
CA ASN A 152 -12.55 17.87 3.71
C ASN A 152 -11.47 18.97 3.64
N GLY A 153 -10.34 18.73 2.96
CA GLY A 153 -9.34 19.78 2.67
C GLY A 153 -8.46 20.18 3.86
N VAL A 154 -8.52 19.47 4.98
CA VAL A 154 -7.82 19.84 6.22
C VAL A 154 -6.45 19.14 6.36
N THR A 155 -6.25 17.98 5.71
CA THR A 155 -5.03 17.16 5.87
C THR A 155 -4.86 16.20 4.71
N GLN A 156 -3.68 16.18 4.09
CA GLN A 156 -3.33 15.23 3.03
C GLN A 156 -3.46 13.78 3.49
N GLY A 157 -3.87 12.89 2.59
CA GLY A 157 -4.20 11.51 2.93
C GLY A 157 -5.54 11.37 3.70
N LYS A 158 -5.82 10.16 4.18
CA LYS A 158 -6.96 9.67 5.00
C LYS A 158 -8.05 8.92 4.25
N PHE A 159 -7.70 8.30 3.13
CA PHE A 159 -8.61 7.46 2.34
C PHE A 159 -9.98 8.12 2.05
N ASN A 160 -10.00 9.44 1.85
CA ASN A 160 -11.21 10.24 1.62
C ASN A 160 -12.29 10.03 2.70
N SER A 161 -11.91 10.14 3.97
CA SER A 161 -12.76 9.94 5.16
C SER A 161 -13.22 8.50 5.38
N PHE A 162 -12.81 7.54 4.54
CA PHE A 162 -13.19 6.14 4.71
C PHE A 162 -12.73 5.57 6.05
N ILE A 163 -11.57 6.02 6.54
CA ILE A 163 -11.04 5.70 7.86
C ILE A 163 -11.11 6.97 8.73
N PRO A 164 -12.16 7.15 9.56
CA PRO A 164 -12.33 8.37 10.36
C PRO A 164 -11.21 8.61 11.36
N GLY A 165 -10.58 7.53 11.85
CA GLY A 165 -9.44 7.58 12.76
C GLY A 165 -8.17 8.15 12.13
N ALA A 166 -8.13 8.36 10.81
CA ALA A 166 -7.01 8.96 10.09
C ALA A 166 -5.66 8.28 10.39
N ASN A 167 -5.69 6.96 10.58
CA ASN A 167 -4.55 6.14 11.00
C ASN A 167 -4.19 5.09 9.94
N GLY A 168 -4.59 5.31 8.68
CA GLY A 168 -4.32 4.32 7.64
C GLY A 168 -2.95 4.51 6.97
N GLU A 169 -2.35 5.67 7.10
CA GLU A 169 -1.02 6.03 6.63
C GLU A 169 0.04 5.77 7.71
N ALA A 170 1.29 5.57 7.29
CA ALA A 170 2.43 5.50 8.19
C ALA A 170 3.55 6.45 7.75
N ASN A 171 4.13 7.14 8.72
CA ASN A 171 5.29 7.99 8.51
C ASN A 171 6.56 7.16 8.30
N LEU A 172 7.40 7.57 7.36
CA LEU A 172 8.58 6.80 6.97
C LEU A 172 9.85 7.17 7.74
N ALA A 173 9.82 8.07 8.74
CA ALA A 173 11.00 8.56 9.47
C ALA A 173 12.00 7.48 9.88
N VAL A 174 11.51 6.32 10.34
CA VAL A 174 12.36 5.21 10.79
C VAL A 174 13.24 4.62 9.67
N LEU A 175 12.84 4.76 8.40
CA LEU A 175 13.60 4.27 7.25
C LEU A 175 14.95 4.99 7.09
N GLY A 176 15.10 6.20 7.65
CA GLY A 176 16.36 6.94 7.64
C GLY A 176 17.42 6.38 8.60
N ALA A 177 17.08 5.45 9.49
CA ALA A 177 18.01 4.93 10.50
C ALA A 177 19.05 3.95 9.93
N SER A 178 18.67 3.12 8.96
CA SER A 178 19.56 2.18 8.27
C SER A 178 18.95 1.67 6.96
N SER A 179 19.76 1.09 6.07
CA SER A 179 19.28 0.44 4.83
C SER A 179 18.33 -0.74 5.08
N ASP A 180 18.40 -1.34 6.27
CA ASP A 180 17.59 -2.50 6.67
C ASP A 180 16.39 -2.09 7.53
N SER A 181 16.17 -0.78 7.70
CA SER A 181 15.02 -0.26 8.42
C SER A 181 13.75 -0.45 7.60
N TYR A 182 12.64 -0.64 8.30
CA TYR A 182 11.35 -0.87 7.69
C TYR A 182 10.21 -0.29 8.54
N VAL A 183 9.07 -0.08 7.89
CA VAL A 183 7.80 0.30 8.51
C VAL A 183 6.78 -0.80 8.22
N ASP A 184 6.15 -1.32 9.27
CA ASP A 184 5.09 -2.33 9.17
C ASP A 184 3.71 -1.69 9.39
N GLN A 185 2.75 -2.06 8.55
CA GLN A 185 1.33 -1.71 8.65
C GLN A 185 0.48 -2.98 8.52
N SER A 186 -0.75 -2.96 9.00
CA SER A 186 -1.72 -4.03 8.72
C SER A 186 -2.55 -3.67 7.50
N LEU A 187 -2.84 -4.65 6.65
CA LEU A 187 -3.83 -4.54 5.57
C LEU A 187 -5.19 -5.01 6.10
N TYR A 188 -6.15 -4.10 6.17
CA TYR A 188 -7.50 -4.37 6.64
C TYR A 188 -8.46 -4.58 5.48
N TYR A 189 -9.27 -5.63 5.56
CA TYR A 189 -10.40 -5.87 4.67
C TYR A 189 -11.71 -5.41 5.30
N TYR A 190 -12.56 -4.78 4.49
CA TYR A 190 -13.91 -4.38 4.83
C TYR A 190 -14.89 -5.02 3.85
N SER A 191 -15.83 -5.82 4.37
CA SER A 191 -16.85 -6.50 3.56
C SER A 191 -17.89 -5.54 2.94
N SER A 192 -17.98 -4.33 3.51
CA SER A 192 -18.94 -3.30 3.17
C SER A 192 -18.39 -1.90 3.50
N ASN A 193 -18.25 -1.07 2.49
CA ASN A 193 -17.67 0.26 2.57
C ASN A 193 -18.70 1.33 2.98
N ASN A 194 -19.96 0.94 3.20
CA ASN A 194 -21.05 1.85 3.53
C ASN A 194 -21.60 1.71 4.95
N ILE A 195 -21.00 0.85 5.77
CA ILE A 195 -21.34 0.67 7.18
C ILE A 195 -20.10 0.88 8.04
N VAL A 196 -20.32 1.26 9.30
CA VAL A 196 -19.27 1.22 10.31
C VAL A 196 -18.99 -0.24 10.65
N GLN A 197 -17.76 -0.68 10.44
CA GLN A 197 -17.32 -2.01 10.86
C GLN A 197 -15.83 -2.01 11.18
N ASN A 198 -15.42 -2.97 12.02
CA ASN A 198 -14.01 -3.23 12.25
C ASN A 198 -13.42 -3.89 11.01
N GLY A 199 -12.23 -3.45 10.63
CA GLY A 199 -11.46 -4.09 9.57
C GLY A 199 -11.00 -5.48 10.03
N VAL A 200 -11.03 -6.44 9.11
CA VAL A 200 -10.37 -7.74 9.31
C VAL A 200 -8.92 -7.58 8.87
N ASN A 201 -7.97 -7.72 9.79
CA ASN A 201 -6.55 -7.75 9.40
C ASN A 201 -6.29 -9.01 8.56
N ILE A 202 -5.95 -8.84 7.29
CA ILE A 202 -5.70 -9.96 6.37
C ILE A 202 -4.22 -10.24 6.13
N ALA A 203 -3.35 -9.25 6.35
CA ALA A 203 -1.91 -9.37 6.15
C ALA A 203 -1.15 -8.25 6.85
N THR A 204 0.13 -8.47 7.10
CA THR A 204 1.08 -7.38 7.42
C THR A 204 1.75 -6.92 6.13
N ILE A 205 1.85 -5.60 5.92
CA ILE A 205 2.60 -4.99 4.82
C ILE A 205 3.84 -4.32 5.41
N ARG A 206 5.00 -4.59 4.83
CA ARG A 206 6.28 -3.98 5.16
C ARG A 206 6.75 -3.08 4.04
N THR A 207 7.14 -1.86 4.39
CA THR A 207 7.86 -0.93 3.52
C THR A 207 9.33 -0.90 3.94
N TRP A 208 10.23 -1.22 3.03
CA TRP A 208 11.68 -1.20 3.27
C TRP A 208 12.32 0.14 2.88
N ALA A 209 13.45 0.51 3.48
CA ALA A 209 14.20 1.72 3.16
C ALA A 209 14.70 1.79 1.70
N ASN A 210 14.87 0.63 1.04
CA ASN A 210 15.20 0.53 -0.38
C ASN A 210 14.00 0.74 -1.32
N GLY A 211 12.81 0.95 -0.75
CA GLY A 211 11.58 1.20 -1.49
C GLY A 211 10.77 -0.04 -1.88
N THR A 212 11.20 -1.26 -1.55
CA THR A 212 10.42 -2.46 -1.83
C THR A 212 9.28 -2.65 -0.83
N THR A 213 8.22 -3.34 -1.24
CA THR A 213 7.10 -3.71 -0.37
C THR A 213 7.06 -5.22 -0.18
N GLU A 214 6.75 -5.70 1.02
CA GLU A 214 6.63 -7.13 1.32
C GLU A 214 5.34 -7.41 2.09
N LEU A 215 4.56 -8.40 1.66
CA LEU A 215 3.42 -8.95 2.40
C LEU A 215 3.86 -10.09 3.30
N ASN A 216 3.30 -10.11 4.51
CA ASN A 216 3.57 -11.08 5.56
C ASN A 216 5.06 -11.37 5.67
N PRO A 217 5.88 -10.33 5.98
CA PRO A 217 7.31 -10.49 6.08
C PRO A 217 7.63 -11.65 7.03
N SER A 218 8.47 -12.56 6.58
CA SER A 218 8.89 -13.68 7.42
C SER A 218 9.48 -13.08 8.70
N SER A 219 8.97 -13.51 9.86
CA SER A 219 9.62 -13.21 11.13
C SER A 219 11.01 -13.82 11.03
N VAL A 220 12.03 -13.00 10.75
CA VAL A 220 13.40 -13.47 10.54
C VAL A 220 13.71 -14.46 11.64
N PRO A 221 14.00 -15.74 11.33
CA PRO A 221 14.28 -16.72 12.37
C PRO A 221 15.41 -16.16 13.22
N VAL A 222 15.16 -15.96 14.51
CA VAL A 222 16.19 -15.60 15.48
C VAL A 222 17.37 -16.54 15.20
N PRO A 223 18.57 -16.02 14.83
CA PRO A 223 19.65 -16.86 14.33
C PRO A 223 19.84 -18.04 15.28
N ALA A 224 19.91 -19.26 14.74
CA ALA A 224 20.07 -20.46 15.56
C ALA A 224 21.24 -20.34 16.56
N ALA A 225 22.23 -19.50 16.25
CA ALA A 225 23.32 -19.11 17.14
C ALA A 225 22.86 -18.49 18.48
N VAL A 226 21.78 -17.71 18.52
CA VAL A 226 21.22 -17.15 19.77
C VAL A 226 20.54 -18.25 20.59
N TYR A 227 19.83 -19.18 19.93
CA TYR A 227 19.29 -20.38 20.58
C TYR A 227 20.40 -21.31 21.10
N LEU A 228 21.49 -21.46 20.34
CA LEU A 228 22.65 -22.26 20.68
C LEU A 228 23.49 -21.63 21.81
N LEU A 229 23.58 -20.30 21.84
CA LEU A 229 24.23 -19.57 22.94
C LEU A 229 23.41 -19.65 24.22
N GLY A 230 22.08 -19.50 24.14
CA GLY A 230 21.19 -19.63 25.30
C GLY A 230 21.22 -21.03 25.91
N SER A 231 21.18 -22.07 25.09
CA SER A 231 21.29 -23.47 25.55
C SER A 231 22.71 -23.88 25.92
N GLY A 232 23.72 -23.37 25.21
CA GLY A 232 25.13 -23.64 25.46
C GLY A 232 25.63 -23.05 26.78
N LEU A 233 25.19 -21.85 27.16
CA LEU A 233 25.56 -21.26 28.46
C LEU A 233 24.97 -22.07 29.63
N LEU A 234 23.72 -22.53 29.52
CA LEU A 234 23.10 -23.39 30.53
C LEU A 234 23.81 -24.74 30.66
N GLY A 235 24.25 -25.32 29.54
CA GLY A 235 25.06 -26.53 29.54
C GLY A 235 26.40 -26.37 30.28
N LEU A 236 27.04 -25.21 30.18
CA LEU A 236 28.34 -24.93 30.82
C LEU A 236 28.23 -24.72 32.34
N VAL A 237 27.10 -24.22 32.85
CA VAL A 237 26.85 -24.10 34.30
C VAL A 237 26.74 -25.49 34.98
N GLY A 238 26.31 -26.51 34.23
CA GLY A 238 26.22 -27.89 34.72
C GLY A 238 27.55 -28.65 34.83
N ILE A 239 28.63 -28.18 34.20
CA ILE A 239 29.95 -28.84 34.22
C ILE A 239 30.77 -28.32 35.41
N ARG A 240 30.26 -28.44 36.63
CA ARG A 240 31.08 -28.26 37.83
C ARG A 240 31.85 -29.57 38.08
N ARG A 241 33.12 -29.61 37.68
CA ARG A 241 33.99 -30.78 37.84
C ARG A 241 34.08 -31.17 39.32
N LYS A 242 33.65 -32.39 39.62
CA LYS A 242 33.89 -33.05 40.92
C LYS A 242 35.41 -33.27 41.02
N MET A 243 36.09 -32.48 41.84
CA MET A 243 37.50 -32.73 42.16
C MET A 243 37.56 -33.97 43.06
N ALA A 244 38.11 -35.06 42.53
CA ALA A 244 38.42 -36.24 43.33
C ALA A 244 39.66 -35.95 44.18
N ALA A 245 39.56 -36.31 45.47
CA ALA A 245 40.61 -36.20 46.48
C ALA A 245 41.63 -37.34 46.36
#